data_AF-A0AA37NZY4-F1
#
_entry.id   AF-A0AA37NZY4-F1
#
_cell.length_a   1.000
_cell.length_b   1.000
_cell.length_c   1.000
_cell.angle_alpha   90.00
_cell.angle_beta   90.00
_cell.angle_gamma   90.00
#
_symmetry.space_group_name_H-M   'P 1'
#
loop_
_entity.id
_entity.type
_entity.pdbx_description
1 polymer ?
#
loop_
_entity_poly.entity_id
_entity_poly.type
_entity_poly.pdbx_seq_one_letter_code
_entity_poly.pdbx_strand_id
1 'polypeptide(L)'
;MEQRADGVTGGEKQRGIITYGIAPNRQNPFAGAAHDAVFNTWRRFSQQVLYFLPPLVAGWYIMDWATHRNHYLNSKQGRAEFGDEE
;
A
#
# COMPACT_ATOMS: atom_id res chain seq x y z
N MET A 1 -9.18 34.98 6.75
CA MET A 1 -7.96 34.14 6.72
C MET A 1 -7.60 33.95 5.26
N GLU A 2 -6.76 34.86 4.77
CA GLU A 2 -6.40 35.06 3.37
C GLU A 2 -5.07 34.36 3.10
N GLN A 3 -5.05 33.30 2.28
CA GLN A 3 -3.80 32.72 1.80
C GLN A 3 -3.36 33.46 0.54
N ARG A 4 -2.47 34.44 0.68
CA ARG A 4 -1.71 35.00 -0.45
C ARG A 4 -0.40 34.23 -0.58
N ALA A 5 -0.40 33.24 -1.46
CA ALA A 5 0.85 32.66 -1.97
C ALA A 5 1.39 33.61 -3.04
N ASP A 6 2.37 34.41 -2.66
CA ASP A 6 3.21 35.21 -3.52
C ASP A 6 4.10 34.30 -4.38
N GLY A 7 4.32 34.69 -5.64
CA GLY A 7 4.98 33.91 -6.69
C GLY A 7 6.49 33.66 -6.50
N VAL A 8 6.94 33.40 -5.28
CA VAL A 8 8.32 33.03 -4.92
C VAL A 8 8.30 31.65 -4.28
N THR A 9 7.97 30.63 -5.07
CA THR A 9 8.43 29.27 -4.77
C THR A 9 9.93 29.21 -5.08
N GLY A 10 10.78 28.89 -4.10
CA GLY A 10 12.24 28.83 -4.22
C GLY A 10 12.80 27.73 -5.15
N GLY A 11 12.05 27.35 -6.19
CA GLY A 11 12.49 26.45 -7.25
C GLY A 11 13.28 27.17 -8.34
N GLU A 12 13.82 26.40 -9.29
CA GLU A 12 14.58 26.94 -10.41
C GLU A 12 13.73 27.85 -11.32
N LYS A 13 14.40 28.79 -11.99
CA LYS A 13 13.75 29.73 -12.92
C LYS A 13 13.21 28.97 -14.12
N GLN A 14 11.89 28.91 -14.26
CA GLN A 14 11.21 28.31 -15.40
C GLN A 14 11.05 29.31 -16.53
N ARG A 15 11.41 28.93 -17.76
CA ARG A 15 11.23 29.75 -18.98
C ARG A 15 10.65 28.87 -20.09
N GLY A 16 9.66 29.37 -20.81
CA GLY A 16 9.13 28.73 -22.03
C GLY A 16 8.08 27.63 -21.83
N ILE A 17 7.62 27.40 -20.59
CA ILE A 17 6.53 26.46 -20.31
C ILE A 17 5.20 27.21 -20.37
N ILE A 18 4.29 26.74 -21.23
CA ILE A 18 2.94 27.30 -21.37
C ILE A 18 1.95 26.25 -20.87
N THR A 19 1.17 26.58 -19.85
CA THR A 19 0.15 25.71 -19.26
C THR A 19 -1.24 26.20 -19.63
N TYR A 20 -2.08 25.30 -20.10
CA TYR A 20 -3.48 25.59 -20.40
C TYR A 20 -4.39 24.92 -19.36
N GLY A 21 -5.49 25.59 -19.01
CA GLY A 21 -6.49 25.05 -18.10
C GLY A 21 -7.90 25.45 -18.53
N ILE A 22 -8.88 24.62 -18.17
CA ILE A 22 -10.31 24.89 -18.39
C ILE A 22 -10.96 25.08 -17.01
N ALA A 23 -11.87 26.05 -16.91
CA ALA A 23 -12.61 26.31 -15.67
C ALA A 23 -13.32 25.04 -15.15
N PRO A 24 -13.24 24.71 -13.84
CA PRO A 24 -13.77 23.46 -13.29
C PRO A 24 -15.28 23.27 -13.49
N ASN A 25 -16.05 24.36 -13.51
CA ASN A 25 -17.49 24.37 -13.77
C ASN A 25 -17.86 23.91 -15.20
N ARG A 26 -16.89 23.81 -16.10
CA ARG A 26 -17.07 23.37 -17.49
C ARG A 26 -16.57 21.96 -17.74
N GLN A 27 -16.11 21.26 -16.71
CA GLN A 27 -15.67 19.86 -16.78
C GLN A 27 -16.69 18.95 -16.10
N ASN A 28 -16.80 17.71 -16.56
CA ASN A 28 -17.54 16.67 -15.83
C ASN A 28 -16.58 15.99 -14.85
N PRO A 29 -16.79 16.11 -13.52
CA PRO A 29 -15.86 15.58 -12.51
C PRO A 29 -15.65 14.07 -12.55
N PHE A 30 -16.61 13.31 -13.11
CA PHE A 30 -16.58 11.85 -13.16
C PHE A 30 -16.46 11.30 -14.59
N ALA A 31 -16.16 12.16 -15.58
CA ALA A 31 -15.91 11.69 -16.94
C ALA A 31 -14.76 10.67 -16.94
N GLY A 32 -15.02 9.47 -17.46
CA GLY A 32 -14.03 8.39 -17.53
C GLY A 32 -13.72 7.70 -16.20
N ALA A 33 -14.24 8.17 -15.07
CA ALA A 33 -13.84 7.73 -13.75
C ALA A 33 -14.02 6.23 -13.53
N ALA A 34 -15.09 5.60 -14.03
CA ALA A 34 -15.31 4.16 -13.84
C ALA A 34 -14.28 3.29 -14.60
N HIS A 35 -14.06 3.59 -15.87
CA HIS A 35 -13.09 2.89 -16.71
C HIS A 35 -11.66 3.14 -16.20
N ASP A 36 -11.33 4.40 -15.96
CA ASP A 36 -9.98 4.79 -15.56
C ASP A 36 -9.67 4.35 -14.13
N ALA A 37 -10.64 4.39 -13.20
CA ALA A 37 -10.42 3.89 -11.85
C ALA A 37 -10.08 2.40 -11.86
N VAL A 38 -10.77 1.56 -12.64
CA VAL A 38 -10.50 0.12 -12.63
C VAL A 38 -9.12 -0.18 -13.22
N PHE A 39 -8.85 0.25 -14.45
CA PHE A 39 -7.63 -0.13 -15.16
C PHE A 39 -6.38 0.59 -14.62
N ASN A 40 -6.49 1.87 -14.26
CA ASN A 40 -5.36 2.62 -13.71
C ASN A 40 -5.02 2.14 -12.29
N THR A 41 -6.03 1.78 -11.48
CA THR A 41 -5.77 1.25 -10.13
C THR A 41 -5.11 -0.10 -10.21
N TRP A 42 -5.58 -1.02 -11.06
CA TRP A 42 -4.91 -2.30 -11.26
C TRP A 42 -3.47 -2.13 -11.74
N ARG A 43 -3.24 -1.30 -12.76
CA ARG A 43 -1.90 -1.01 -13.29
C ARG A 43 -0.94 -0.47 -12.22
N ARG A 44 -1.43 0.39 -11.32
CA ARG A 44 -0.63 0.94 -10.21
C ARG A 44 -0.39 -0.11 -9.11
N PHE A 45 -1.41 -0.88 -8.76
CA PHE A 45 -1.33 -1.93 -7.75
C PHE A 45 -0.36 -3.05 -8.17
N SER A 46 -0.44 -3.51 -9.42
CA SER A 46 0.40 -4.60 -9.92
C SER A 46 1.89 -4.25 -9.92
N GLN A 47 2.24 -2.97 -10.04
CA GLN A 47 3.62 -2.50 -9.95
C GLN A 47 4.16 -2.48 -8.52
N GLN A 48 3.29 -2.53 -7.51
CA GLN A 48 3.67 -2.40 -6.10
C GLN A 48 3.48 -3.69 -5.30
N VAL A 49 2.54 -4.55 -5.71
CA VAL A 49 2.14 -5.74 -4.96
C VAL A 49 3.33 -6.64 -4.58
N LEU A 50 4.33 -6.78 -5.45
CA LEU A 50 5.48 -7.64 -5.20
C LEU A 50 6.46 -7.08 -4.16
N TYR A 51 6.38 -5.80 -3.79
CA TYR A 51 7.26 -5.25 -2.75
C TYR A 51 6.76 -5.55 -1.34
N PHE A 52 5.44 -5.54 -1.13
CA PHE A 52 4.87 -5.70 0.20
C PHE A 52 4.18 -7.07 0.40
N LEU A 53 3.69 -7.71 -0.66
CA LEU A 53 3.00 -8.99 -0.53
C LEU A 53 3.92 -10.11 -0.03
N PRO A 54 5.17 -10.29 -0.52
CA PRO A 54 6.05 -11.35 -0.02
C PRO A 54 6.33 -11.29 1.49
N PRO A 55 6.72 -10.14 2.10
CA PRO A 55 6.93 -10.11 3.55
C PRO A 55 5.64 -10.31 4.35
N LEU A 56 4.48 -9.85 3.85
CA LEU A 56 3.20 -10.10 4.52
C LEU A 56 2.83 -11.58 4.53
N VAL A 57 2.98 -12.26 3.38
CA VAL A 57 2.70 -13.69 3.26
C VAL A 57 3.67 -14.49 4.13
N ALA A 58 4.97 -14.17 4.09
CA ALA A 58 5.96 -14.81 4.94
C ALA A 58 5.64 -14.63 6.44
N GLY A 59 5.27 -13.42 6.86
CA GLY A 59 4.89 -13.14 8.24
C GLY A 59 3.66 -13.94 8.68
N TRP A 60 2.65 -14.08 7.81
CA TRP A 60 1.47 -14.89 8.09
C TRP A 60 1.82 -16.37 8.28
N TYR A 61 2.64 -16.95 7.39
CA TYR A 61 3.08 -18.34 7.54
C TYR A 61 3.91 -18.58 8.81
N ILE A 62 4.80 -17.66 9.16
CA ILE A 62 5.62 -17.77 10.37
C ILE A 62 4.72 -17.74 11.61
N MET A 63 3.73 -16.84 11.63
CA MET A 63 2.81 -16.73 12.76
C MET A 63 1.94 -17.98 12.88
N ASP A 64 1.38 -18.46 11.78
CA ASP A 64 0.56 -19.68 11.76
C ASP A 64 1.34 -20.90 12.27
N TRP A 65 2.58 -21.08 11.79
CA TRP A 65 3.48 -22.12 12.28
C TRP A 65 3.76 -21.96 13.78
N ALA A 66 4.06 -20.74 14.24
CA ALA A 66 4.38 -20.47 15.64
C ALA A 66 3.18 -20.78 16.55
N THR A 67 1.96 -20.40 16.15
CA THR A 67 0.74 -20.70 16.89
C THR A 67 0.47 -22.20 16.96
N HIS A 68 0.55 -22.92 15.84
CA HIS A 68 0.36 -24.38 15.83
C HIS A 68 1.42 -25.09 16.66
N ARG A 69 2.70 -24.70 16.53
CA ARG A 69 3.80 -25.27 17.31
C ARG A 69 3.61 -25.01 18.81
N ASN A 70 3.21 -23.80 19.18
CA ASN A 70 2.95 -23.45 20.58
C ASN A 70 1.80 -24.28 21.17
N HIS A 71 0.70 -24.45 20.45
CA HIS A 71 -0.40 -25.32 20.87
C HIS A 71 0.03 -26.78 20.99
N TYR A 72 0.85 -27.28 20.05
CA TYR A 72 1.37 -28.64 20.10
C TYR A 72 2.23 -28.89 21.34
N LEU A 73 3.19 -28.02 21.62
CA LEU A 73 4.08 -28.14 22.79
C LEU A 73 3.31 -28.07 24.11
N ASN A 74 2.24 -27.28 24.17
CA ASN A 74 1.36 -27.20 25.35
C ASN A 74 0.28 -28.30 25.39
N SER A 75 0.24 -29.20 24.41
CA SER A 75 -0.65 -30.35 24.40
C SER A 75 -0.11 -31.48 25.28
N LYS A 76 -0.96 -32.46 25.62
CA LYS A 76 -0.54 -33.66 26.36
C LYS A 76 0.48 -34.49 25.58
N GLN A 77 0.34 -34.56 24.26
CA GLN A 77 1.23 -35.30 23.38
C GLN A 77 2.60 -34.62 23.31
N GLY A 78 2.64 -33.30 23.10
CA GLY A 78 3.91 -32.55 23.08
C GLY A 78 4.66 -32.62 24.41
N ARG A 79 3.96 -32.58 25.56
CA ARG A 79 4.60 -32.80 26.86
C ARG A 79 5.12 -34.23 27.06
N ALA A 80 4.50 -35.24 26.47
CA ALA A 80 4.98 -36.62 26.57
C ALA A 80 6.18 -36.88 25.65
N GLU A 81 6.27 -36.17 24.52
CA GLU A 81 7.38 -36.30 23.56
C GLU A 81 8.64 -35.55 24.03
N PHE A 82 8.49 -34.38 24.66
CA PHE A 82 9.62 -33.53 25.10
C PHE A 82 9.80 -33.51 26.63
N GLY A 83 9.01 -34.25 27.39
CA GLY A 83 9.05 -34.24 28.87
C GLY A 83 10.15 -35.11 29.48
N ASP A 84 10.71 -36.04 28.70
CA ASP A 84 11.76 -36.98 29.13
C ASP A 84 13.17 -36.58 28.62
N GLU A 85 13.29 -35.48 27.88
CA GLU A 85 14.54 -35.00 27.26
C GLU A 85 15.27 -33.89 28.06
N GLU A 86 14.92 -33.70 29.34
CA GLU A 86 15.64 -32.80 30.28
C GLU A 86 16.65 -33.56 31.15
#